data_AF-A0A2X3CBN4-F1
#
_entry.id   AF-A0A2X3CBN4-F1
#
_cell.length_a   1.000
_cell.length_b   1.000
_cell.length_c   1.000
_cell.angle_alpha   90.00
_cell.angle_beta   90.00
_cell.angle_gamma   90.00
#
_symmetry.space_group_name_H-M   'P 1'
#
loop_
_entity.id
_entity.type
_entity.pdbx_description
1 polymer ?
#
loop_
_entity_poly.entity_id
_entity_poly.type
_entity_poly.pdbx_seq_one_letter_code
_entity_poly.pdbx_strand_id
1 'polypeptide(L)'
;MLGGIISGAIAAYMFNRFYRIKLPEYLGFFAGKRFVPIISGLAAIFTGVILSFIWPPIGSAIQTFSQWAAYQNPVVAFGIYGFIERCLVPFGLHHIWNVPFQMQIGEYTNAAGQVFHGDIPRYMAGDPTAGKLSGGFLFKMYGLPAAAIAIWHSAKPENRAKVGGIMISAALTSFLTGITEPIEFSFMFVAPILYVIHAILAGLAFPICILLGMRDGTSFSHGLIDFIVLSGNSSKLWLFPIVGICYAIVYYVISVC
;
A
#
# COMPACT_ATOMS: atom_id res chain seq x y z
N MET A 1 -0.33 0.15 14.47
CA MET A 1 0.63 -0.80 13.86
C MET A 1 2.00 -0.76 14.54
N LEU A 2 2.73 0.37 14.55
CA LEU A 2 4.07 0.48 15.17
C LEU A 2 4.13 0.05 16.65
N GLY A 3 3.18 0.48 17.48
CA GLY A 3 3.10 0.01 18.88
C GLY A 3 2.93 -1.50 19.02
N GLY A 4 2.22 -2.14 18.08
CA GLY A 4 2.08 -3.61 18.03
C GLY A 4 3.39 -4.31 17.66
N ILE A 5 4.16 -3.75 16.72
CA ILE A 5 5.49 -4.26 16.35
C ILE A 5 6.45 -4.16 17.53
N ILE A 6 6.50 -2.99 18.19
CA ILE A 6 7.36 -2.77 19.36
C ILE A 6 6.99 -3.72 20.50
N SER A 7 5.70 -3.82 20.84
CA SER A 7 5.22 -4.74 21.89
C SER A 7 5.51 -6.21 21.55
N GLY A 8 5.33 -6.61 20.28
CA GLY A 8 5.66 -7.95 19.82
C GLY A 8 7.16 -8.26 19.94
N ALA A 9 8.02 -7.30 19.56
CA ALA A 9 9.47 -7.42 19.71
C ALA A 9 9.91 -7.51 21.17
N ILE A 10 9.33 -6.70 22.06
CA ILE A 10 9.57 -6.77 23.51
C ILE A 10 9.19 -8.16 24.02
N ALA A 11 7.98 -8.65 23.72
CA ALA A 11 7.53 -9.96 24.18
C ALA A 11 8.45 -11.09 23.69
N ALA A 12 8.84 -11.05 22.41
CA ALA A 12 9.76 -12.04 21.83
C ALA A 12 11.14 -12.01 22.51
N TYR A 13 11.71 -10.82 22.71
CA TYR A 13 13.00 -10.67 23.36
C TYR A 13 12.97 -11.15 24.82
N MET A 14 11.94 -10.73 25.59
CA MET A 14 11.78 -11.12 26.99
C MET A 14 11.57 -12.63 27.14
N PHE A 15 10.81 -13.25 26.23
CA PHE A 15 10.65 -14.70 26.22
C PHE A 15 11.99 -15.40 25.99
N ASN A 16 12.71 -15.04 24.92
CA ASN A 16 13.99 -15.67 24.59
C ASN A 16 15.03 -15.52 25.70
N ARG A 17 15.01 -14.39 26.41
CA ARG A 17 15.95 -14.12 27.50
C ARG A 17 15.59 -14.82 28.81
N PHE A 18 14.29 -14.87 29.17
CA PHE A 18 13.86 -15.18 30.53
C PHE A 18 13.00 -16.44 30.70
N TYR A 19 12.64 -17.15 29.63
CA TYR A 19 11.77 -18.35 29.74
C TYR A 19 12.32 -19.48 30.63
N ARG A 20 13.62 -19.50 30.92
CA ARG A 20 14.31 -20.45 31.82
C ARG A 20 14.95 -19.78 33.04
N ILE A 21 14.52 -18.55 33.40
CA ILE A 21 15.08 -17.86 34.56
C ILE A 21 14.87 -18.68 35.84
N LYS A 22 15.92 -18.75 36.66
CA LYS A 22 15.85 -19.28 38.03
C LYS A 22 15.79 -18.11 38.99
N LEU A 23 14.85 -18.17 39.94
CA LEU A 23 14.67 -17.17 40.99
C LEU A 23 14.95 -17.82 42.36
N PRO A 24 15.25 -17.02 43.40
CA PRO A 24 15.33 -17.52 44.77
C PRO A 24 14.05 -18.25 45.20
N GLU A 25 14.13 -19.16 46.17
CA GLU A 25 13.00 -20.02 46.57
C GLU A 25 11.73 -19.25 46.92
N TYR A 26 11.85 -18.09 47.60
CA TYR A 26 10.71 -17.25 47.97
C TYR A 26 10.00 -16.59 46.75
N LEU A 27 10.63 -16.56 45.57
CA LEU A 27 10.03 -16.13 44.30
C LEU A 27 9.87 -17.28 43.30
N GLY A 28 10.08 -18.53 43.74
CA GLY A 28 10.08 -19.72 42.86
C GLY A 28 8.78 -19.90 42.07
N PHE A 29 7.65 -19.42 42.61
CA PHE A 29 6.37 -19.42 41.90
C PHE A 29 6.42 -18.69 40.56
N PHE A 30 7.19 -17.59 40.46
CA PHE A 30 7.30 -16.79 39.25
C PHE A 30 8.38 -17.28 38.29
N ALA A 31 9.17 -18.31 38.64
CA ALA A 31 10.30 -18.74 37.84
C ALA A 31 9.88 -19.33 36.46
N GLY A 32 10.85 -19.36 35.54
CA GLY A 32 10.65 -19.84 34.17
C GLY A 32 9.66 -19.01 33.37
N LYS A 33 8.78 -19.66 32.62
CA LYS A 33 7.85 -19.00 31.68
C LYS A 33 6.86 -18.03 32.35
N ARG A 34 6.56 -18.22 33.64
CA ARG A 34 5.66 -17.34 34.42
C ARG A 34 6.25 -15.94 34.65
N PHE A 35 7.57 -15.81 34.60
CA PHE A 35 8.26 -14.53 34.74
C PHE A 35 8.11 -13.66 33.49
N VAL A 36 7.98 -14.30 32.31
CA VAL A 36 8.04 -13.61 31.01
C VAL A 36 6.93 -12.56 30.88
N PRO A 37 5.65 -12.82 31.18
CA PRO A 37 4.61 -11.79 31.13
C PRO A 37 4.88 -10.62 32.08
N ILE A 38 5.44 -10.89 33.26
CA ILE A 38 5.72 -9.87 34.29
C ILE A 38 6.78 -8.89 33.78
N ILE A 39 7.93 -9.42 33.35
CA ILE A 39 9.02 -8.57 32.86
C ILE A 39 8.67 -7.89 31.54
N SER A 40 7.88 -8.54 30.67
CA SER A 40 7.36 -7.93 29.45
C SER A 40 6.43 -6.76 29.76
N GLY A 41 5.57 -6.89 30.77
CA GLY A 41 4.71 -5.80 31.24
C GLY A 41 5.51 -4.61 31.77
N LEU A 42 6.53 -4.86 32.61
CA LEU A 42 7.42 -3.81 33.11
C LEU A 42 8.20 -3.12 31.98
N ALA A 43 8.72 -3.90 31.03
CA ALA A 43 9.40 -3.37 29.86
C ALA A 43 8.44 -2.54 28.99
N ALA A 44 7.20 -2.99 28.79
CA ALA A 44 6.19 -2.25 28.05
C ALA A 44 5.81 -0.93 28.74
N ILE A 45 5.71 -0.90 30.07
CA ILE A 45 5.49 0.35 30.84
C ILE A 45 6.65 1.32 30.59
N PHE A 46 7.89 0.85 30.76
CA PHE A 46 9.08 1.69 30.55
C PHE A 46 9.15 2.22 29.11
N THR A 47 8.92 1.35 28.12
CA THR A 47 8.84 1.77 26.71
C THR A 47 7.69 2.74 26.47
N GLY A 48 6.54 2.56 27.12
CA GLY A 48 5.41 3.47 27.05
C GLY A 48 5.76 4.87 27.54
N VAL A 49 6.48 4.98 28.66
CA VAL A 49 6.99 6.25 29.19
C VAL A 49 7.98 6.90 28.21
N ILE A 50 8.89 6.13 27.62
CA ILE A 50 9.81 6.68 26.60
C ILE A 50 9.01 7.19 25.39
N LEU A 51 8.08 6.38 24.88
CA LEU A 51 7.26 6.74 23.74
C LEU A 51 6.33 7.93 24.03
N SER A 52 5.92 8.17 25.27
CA SER A 52 5.12 9.38 25.57
C SER A 52 5.87 10.69 25.34
N PHE A 53 7.21 10.66 25.33
CA PHE A 53 8.02 11.84 24.99
C PHE A 53 8.49 11.83 23.53
N ILE A 54 8.81 10.65 22.99
CA ILE A 54 9.34 10.52 21.62
C ILE A 54 8.23 10.56 20.56
N TRP A 55 7.06 9.98 20.86
CA TRP A 55 5.97 9.87 19.90
C TRP A 55 5.28 11.19 19.57
N PRO A 56 4.98 12.11 20.51
CA PRO A 56 4.31 13.36 20.17
C PRO A 56 4.97 14.19 19.05
N PRO A 57 6.30 14.44 19.03
CA PRO A 57 6.91 15.18 17.93
C PRO A 57 6.84 14.43 16.59
N ILE A 58 6.99 13.09 16.61
CA ILE A 58 6.83 12.25 15.42
C ILE A 58 5.39 12.31 14.90
N GLY A 59 4.42 12.17 15.81
CA GLY A 59 3.00 12.25 15.51
C GLY A 59 2.62 13.62 14.94
N SER A 60 3.17 14.70 15.48
CA SER A 60 2.97 16.05 14.95
C SER A 60 3.53 16.20 13.53
N ALA A 61 4.74 15.71 13.26
CA ALA A 61 5.31 15.72 11.92
C ALA A 61 4.47 14.91 10.92
N ILE A 62 4.00 13.72 11.33
CA ILE A 62 3.08 12.89 10.53
C ILE A 62 1.77 13.65 10.28
N GLN A 63 1.22 14.32 11.29
CA GLN A 63 -0.02 15.09 11.14
C GLN A 63 0.15 16.26 10.17
N THR A 64 1.26 17.00 10.26
CA THR A 64 1.56 18.08 9.31
C THR A 64 1.68 17.57 7.88
N PHE A 65 2.43 16.47 7.68
CA PHE A 65 2.53 15.81 6.39
C PHE A 65 1.16 15.32 5.88
N SER A 66 0.37 14.70 6.76
CA SER A 66 -0.98 14.21 6.49
C SER A 66 -1.91 15.33 6.02
N GLN A 67 -1.92 16.47 6.71
CA GLN A 67 -2.74 17.63 6.36
C GLN A 67 -2.30 18.26 5.03
N TRP A 68 -0.99 18.40 4.81
CA TRP A 68 -0.45 18.87 3.53
C TRP A 68 -0.90 17.97 2.36
N ALA A 69 -0.74 16.65 2.54
CA ALA A 69 -1.06 15.67 1.52
C ALA A 69 -2.57 15.54 1.26
N ALA A 70 -3.42 15.63 2.30
CA ALA A 70 -4.87 15.50 2.14
C ALA A 70 -5.51 16.75 1.52
N TYR A 71 -5.08 17.95 1.94
CA TYR A 71 -5.85 19.17 1.75
C TYR A 71 -5.12 20.29 1.01
N GLN A 72 -3.79 20.37 1.13
CA GLN A 72 -3.05 21.46 0.50
C GLN A 72 -2.62 21.12 -0.94
N ASN A 73 -2.04 19.94 -1.14
CA ASN A 73 -1.60 19.53 -2.47
C ASN A 73 -1.81 18.02 -2.73
N PRO A 74 -3.07 17.56 -2.80
CA PRO A 74 -3.37 16.15 -3.02
C PRO A 74 -2.86 15.63 -4.36
N VAL A 75 -2.82 16.45 -5.41
CA VAL A 75 -2.33 16.05 -6.72
C VAL A 75 -0.85 15.65 -6.64
N VAL A 76 0.00 16.53 -6.09
CA VAL A 76 1.44 16.24 -5.95
C VAL A 76 1.68 15.12 -4.94
N ALA A 77 0.99 15.15 -3.79
CA ALA A 77 1.20 14.17 -2.74
C ALA A 77 0.89 12.73 -3.20
N PHE A 78 -0.23 12.53 -3.89
CA PHE A 78 -0.59 11.21 -4.40
C PHE A 78 0.23 10.79 -5.64
N GLY A 79 0.77 11.77 -6.39
CA GLY A 79 1.77 11.49 -7.43
C GLY A 79 3.08 10.94 -6.86
N ILE A 80 3.59 11.59 -5.80
CA ILE A 80 4.77 11.12 -5.05
C ILE A 80 4.48 9.76 -4.41
N TYR A 81 3.28 9.58 -3.85
CA TYR A 81 2.83 8.30 -3.28
C TYR A 81 3.01 7.16 -4.28
N GLY A 82 2.42 7.27 -5.47
CA GLY A 82 2.46 6.20 -6.48
C GLY A 82 3.87 5.90 -6.97
N PHE A 83 4.68 6.95 -7.19
CA PHE A 83 6.07 6.79 -7.62
C PHE A 83 6.92 6.07 -6.57
N ILE A 84 6.90 6.55 -5.31
CA ILE A 84 7.67 5.97 -4.21
C ILE A 84 7.18 4.56 -3.89
N GLU A 85 5.86 4.33 -3.93
CA GLU A 85 5.29 2.99 -3.72
C GLU A 85 5.96 2.00 -4.68
N ARG A 86 6.00 2.30 -5.99
CA ARG A 86 6.66 1.43 -6.97
C ARG A 86 8.15 1.27 -6.68
N CYS A 87 8.89 2.34 -6.41
CA CYS A 87 10.31 2.23 -6.09
C CYS A 87 10.60 1.32 -4.88
N LEU A 88 9.66 1.20 -3.93
CA LEU A 88 9.80 0.39 -2.72
C LEU A 88 9.32 -1.07 -2.86
N VAL A 89 8.64 -1.42 -3.96
CA VAL A 89 8.17 -2.81 -4.23
C VAL A 89 9.32 -3.82 -4.20
N PRO A 90 10.47 -3.64 -4.88
CA PRO A 90 11.58 -4.61 -4.86
C PRO A 90 12.12 -4.92 -3.46
N PHE A 91 11.91 -4.02 -2.49
CA PHE A 91 12.37 -4.16 -1.12
C PHE A 91 11.26 -4.62 -0.16
N GLY A 92 10.02 -4.79 -0.64
CA GLY A 92 8.85 -5.06 0.20
C GLY A 92 8.47 -3.92 1.15
N LEU A 93 9.13 -2.76 1.05
CA LEU A 93 8.95 -1.63 1.96
C LEU A 93 7.72 -0.77 1.63
N HIS A 94 7.11 -1.00 0.47
CA HIS A 94 5.92 -0.28 0.01
C HIS A 94 4.72 -0.43 0.96
N HIS A 95 4.60 -1.55 1.68
CA HIS A 95 3.56 -1.70 2.70
C HIS A 95 3.67 -0.67 3.83
N ILE A 96 4.90 -0.32 4.26
CA ILE A 96 5.13 0.69 5.30
C ILE A 96 4.77 2.08 4.75
N TRP A 97 5.18 2.35 3.51
CA TRP A 97 4.88 3.59 2.80
C TRP A 97 3.38 3.81 2.58
N ASN A 98 2.62 2.74 2.42
CA ASN A 98 1.19 2.82 2.10
C ASN A 98 0.33 3.24 3.30
N VAL A 99 0.70 2.85 4.52
CA VAL A 99 -0.11 3.07 5.72
C VAL A 99 -0.47 4.54 5.97
N PRO A 100 0.46 5.52 5.87
CA PRO A 100 0.13 6.94 6.05
C PRO A 100 -1.00 7.42 5.13
N PHE A 101 -1.00 7.01 3.86
CA PHE A 101 -2.02 7.42 2.89
C PHE A 101 -3.32 6.64 3.07
N GLN A 102 -3.23 5.33 3.21
CA GLN A 102 -4.39 4.46 3.30
C GLN A 102 -5.17 4.66 4.59
N MET A 103 -4.47 4.82 5.73
CA MET A 103 -5.06 4.69 7.06
C MET A 103 -4.90 5.91 7.96
N GLN A 104 -4.15 6.94 7.58
CA GLN A 104 -3.87 8.08 8.47
C GLN A 104 -4.13 9.46 7.84
N ILE A 105 -4.18 9.55 6.50
CA ILE A 105 -4.26 10.83 5.81
C ILE A 105 -5.61 11.54 6.01
N GLY A 106 -5.53 12.79 6.48
CA GLY A 106 -6.68 13.64 6.82
C GLY A 106 -7.70 13.01 7.77
N GLU A 107 -8.83 13.70 7.92
CA GLU A 107 -9.86 13.41 8.90
C GLU A 107 -11.25 13.66 8.31
N TYR A 108 -12.22 12.82 8.67
CA TYR A 108 -13.63 12.98 8.34
C TYR A 108 -14.49 12.58 9.53
N THR A 109 -15.43 13.44 9.92
CA THR A 109 -16.43 13.12 10.93
C THR A 109 -17.77 12.89 10.25
N ASN A 110 -18.33 11.70 10.39
CA ASN A 110 -19.63 11.37 9.79
C ASN A 110 -20.80 11.99 10.58
N ALA A 111 -22.03 11.83 10.06
CA ALA A 111 -23.24 12.36 10.71
C ALA A 111 -23.50 11.79 12.12
N ALA A 112 -22.91 10.64 12.46
CA ALA A 112 -23.02 10.02 13.78
C ALA A 112 -21.92 10.49 14.77
N GLY A 113 -21.07 11.44 14.37
CA GLY A 113 -19.96 11.95 15.18
C GLY A 113 -18.74 11.02 15.25
N GLN A 114 -18.68 9.98 14.41
CA GLN A 114 -17.53 9.08 14.35
C GLN A 114 -16.44 9.70 13.46
N VAL A 115 -15.20 9.67 13.95
CA VAL A 115 -14.03 10.22 13.27
C VAL A 115 -13.28 9.12 12.53
N PHE A 116 -12.98 9.35 11.25
CA PHE A 116 -12.24 8.45 10.38
C PHE A 116 -10.98 9.14 9.85
N HIS A 117 -9.87 8.39 9.83
CA HIS A 117 -8.58 8.83 9.29
C HIS A 117 -8.15 7.90 8.15
N GLY A 118 -7.41 8.42 7.17
CA GLY A 118 -6.96 7.64 6.01
C GLY A 118 -7.90 7.66 4.83
N ASP A 119 -7.36 7.58 3.61
CA ASP A 119 -8.15 7.66 2.39
C ASP A 119 -9.17 6.51 2.30
N ILE A 120 -8.81 5.30 2.75
CA ILE A 120 -9.70 4.12 2.71
C ILE A 120 -10.87 4.28 3.71
N PRO A 121 -10.65 4.46 5.03
CA PRO A 121 -11.76 4.58 5.97
C PRO A 121 -12.63 5.80 5.71
N ARG A 122 -12.04 6.93 5.31
CA ARG A 122 -12.79 8.14 4.96
C ARG A 122 -13.68 7.92 3.73
N TYR A 123 -13.17 7.29 2.68
CA TYR A 123 -13.99 6.93 1.51
C TYR A 123 -15.13 5.99 1.88
N MET A 124 -14.86 4.95 2.68
CA MET A 124 -15.89 4.00 3.14
C MET A 124 -16.96 4.68 4.00
N ALA A 125 -16.60 5.69 4.77
CA ALA A 125 -17.51 6.49 5.58
C ALA A 125 -18.31 7.55 4.77
N GLY A 126 -18.04 7.69 3.47
CA GLY A 126 -18.76 8.62 2.58
C GLY A 126 -18.13 10.00 2.44
N ASP A 127 -16.85 10.19 2.80
CA ASP A 127 -16.14 11.46 2.61
C ASP A 127 -15.99 11.79 1.11
N PRO A 128 -16.62 12.87 0.60
CA PRO A 128 -16.52 13.27 -0.81
C PRO A 128 -15.17 13.90 -1.16
N THR A 129 -14.20 13.93 -0.25
CA THR A 129 -12.83 14.40 -0.50
C THR A 129 -11.78 13.29 -0.42
N ALA A 130 -12.21 12.05 -0.12
CA ALA A 130 -11.41 10.84 -0.12
C ALA A 130 -11.54 10.07 -1.46
N GLY A 131 -10.92 8.90 -1.54
CA GLY A 131 -10.84 8.10 -2.78
C GLY A 131 -9.80 8.65 -3.76
N LYS A 132 -8.71 9.20 -3.23
CA LYS A 132 -7.59 9.73 -4.03
C LYS A 132 -6.60 8.64 -4.44
N LEU A 133 -6.72 7.45 -3.85
CA LEU A 133 -5.95 6.26 -4.23
C LEU A 133 -6.34 5.65 -5.59
N SER A 134 -7.41 6.14 -6.23
CA SER A 134 -7.97 5.48 -7.43
C SER A 134 -7.05 5.44 -8.66
N GLY A 135 -5.95 6.19 -8.66
CA GLY A 135 -4.89 6.05 -9.67
C GLY A 135 -4.35 4.62 -9.79
N GLY A 136 -4.40 3.84 -8.69
CA GLY A 136 -4.04 2.43 -8.68
C GLY A 136 -4.78 1.59 -9.74
N PHE A 137 -6.06 1.88 -10.00
CA PHE A 137 -6.84 1.13 -10.97
C PHE A 137 -6.30 1.28 -12.40
N LEU A 138 -5.81 2.46 -12.78
CA LEU A 138 -5.36 2.72 -14.16
C LEU A 138 -4.20 1.81 -14.56
N PHE A 139 -3.15 1.74 -13.75
CA PHE A 139 -1.98 0.93 -14.12
C PHE A 139 -2.16 -0.55 -13.78
N LYS A 140 -2.96 -0.91 -12.76
CA LYS A 140 -3.11 -2.33 -12.37
C LYS A 140 -4.13 -3.09 -13.21
N MET A 141 -5.22 -2.43 -13.62
CA MET A 141 -6.24 -3.04 -14.48
C MET A 141 -5.95 -2.85 -15.97
N TYR A 142 -5.22 -1.81 -16.37
CA TYR A 142 -5.01 -1.50 -17.79
C TYR A 142 -3.54 -1.48 -18.18
N GLY A 143 -2.71 -0.69 -17.49
CA GLY A 143 -1.30 -0.50 -17.85
C GLY A 143 -0.49 -1.80 -17.85
N LEU A 144 -0.40 -2.48 -16.70
CA LEU A 144 0.39 -3.70 -16.53
C LEU A 144 -0.13 -4.88 -17.35
N PRO A 145 -1.45 -5.14 -17.45
CA PRO A 145 -1.97 -6.10 -18.43
C PRO A 145 -1.52 -5.80 -19.86
N ALA A 146 -1.51 -4.52 -20.27
CA ALA A 146 -1.03 -4.14 -21.59
C ALA A 146 0.50 -4.35 -21.76
N ALA A 147 1.29 -4.06 -20.72
CA ALA A 147 2.73 -4.37 -20.72
C ALA A 147 2.99 -5.89 -20.81
N ALA A 148 2.19 -6.71 -20.13
CA ALA A 148 2.28 -8.17 -20.22
C ALA A 148 1.99 -8.67 -21.66
N ILE A 149 1.01 -8.08 -22.33
CA ILE A 149 0.72 -8.38 -23.76
C ILE A 149 1.89 -7.91 -24.65
N ALA A 150 2.48 -6.74 -24.39
CA ALA A 150 3.66 -6.26 -25.13
C ALA A 150 4.87 -7.20 -24.99
N ILE A 151 5.14 -7.69 -23.78
CA ILE A 151 6.20 -8.69 -23.51
C ILE A 151 5.90 -9.98 -24.28
N TRP A 152 4.65 -10.43 -24.32
CA TRP A 152 4.25 -11.61 -25.08
C TRP A 152 4.47 -11.44 -26.58
N HIS A 153 4.05 -10.31 -27.16
CA HIS A 153 4.21 -10.05 -28.59
C HIS A 153 5.69 -9.93 -29.01
N SER A 154 6.52 -9.39 -28.12
CA SER A 154 7.98 -9.23 -28.34
C SER A 154 8.77 -10.51 -28.09
N ALA A 155 8.15 -11.56 -27.54
CA ALA A 155 8.80 -12.85 -27.34
C ALA A 155 9.17 -13.51 -28.68
N LYS A 156 10.36 -14.13 -28.72
CA LYS A 156 10.84 -14.91 -29.86
C LYS A 156 9.81 -15.99 -30.25
N PRO A 157 9.61 -16.29 -31.56
CA PRO A 157 8.58 -17.21 -32.01
C PRO A 157 8.58 -18.56 -31.30
N GLU A 158 9.76 -19.12 -31.02
CA GLU A 158 9.95 -20.40 -30.33
C GLU A 158 9.50 -20.39 -28.86
N ASN A 159 9.43 -19.22 -28.21
CA ASN A 159 9.04 -19.05 -26.80
C ASN A 159 7.65 -18.44 -26.64
N ARG A 160 7.01 -17.97 -27.73
CA ARG A 160 5.79 -17.15 -27.68
C ARG A 160 4.62 -17.82 -26.96
N ALA A 161 4.44 -19.13 -27.14
CA ALA A 161 3.39 -19.88 -26.44
C ALA A 161 3.63 -19.92 -24.92
N LYS A 162 4.87 -20.19 -24.50
CA LYS A 162 5.26 -20.26 -23.08
C LYS A 162 5.16 -18.88 -22.41
N VAL A 163 5.73 -17.85 -23.04
CA VAL A 163 5.69 -16.48 -22.49
C VAL A 163 4.24 -15.97 -22.44
N GLY A 164 3.45 -16.22 -23.48
CA GLY A 164 2.03 -15.85 -23.51
C GLY A 164 1.23 -16.45 -22.36
N GLY A 165 1.41 -17.75 -22.09
CA GLY A 165 0.73 -18.40 -20.96
C GLY A 165 1.04 -17.75 -19.60
N ILE A 166 2.32 -17.43 -19.35
CA ILE A 166 2.74 -16.79 -18.10
C ILE A 166 2.21 -15.34 -18.02
N MET A 167 2.37 -14.56 -19.09
CA MET A 167 1.97 -13.16 -19.13
C MET A 167 0.46 -12.97 -19.05
N ILE A 168 -0.34 -13.83 -19.70
CA ILE A 168 -1.80 -13.77 -19.60
C ILE A 168 -2.28 -14.11 -18.18
N SER A 169 -1.69 -15.12 -17.54
CA SER A 169 -2.03 -15.47 -16.16
C SER A 169 -1.68 -14.34 -15.18
N ALA A 170 -0.51 -13.73 -15.35
CA ALA A 170 -0.07 -12.58 -14.57
C ALA A 170 -0.96 -11.34 -14.80
N ALA A 171 -1.32 -11.05 -16.06
CA ALA A 171 -2.25 -9.99 -16.44
C ALA A 171 -3.63 -10.17 -15.82
N LEU A 172 -4.17 -11.39 -15.85
CA LEU A 172 -5.46 -11.69 -15.23
C LEU A 172 -5.39 -11.50 -13.70
N THR A 173 -4.29 -11.91 -13.08
CA THR A 173 -4.07 -11.72 -11.64
C THR A 173 -4.04 -10.24 -11.26
N SER A 174 -3.24 -9.43 -11.99
CA SER A 174 -3.19 -7.97 -11.81
C SER A 174 -4.55 -7.32 -12.05
N PHE A 175 -5.25 -7.72 -13.10
CA PHE A 175 -6.55 -7.16 -13.43
C PHE A 175 -7.60 -7.46 -12.35
N LEU A 176 -7.70 -8.71 -11.89
CA LEU A 176 -8.74 -9.11 -10.94
C LEU A 176 -8.45 -8.64 -9.52
N THR A 177 -7.20 -8.80 -9.07
CA THR A 177 -6.81 -8.63 -7.66
C THR A 177 -5.98 -7.37 -7.40
N GLY A 178 -5.37 -6.82 -8.44
CA GLY A 178 -4.41 -5.73 -8.32
C GLY A 178 -3.00 -6.16 -7.89
N ILE A 179 -2.72 -7.46 -7.78
CA ILE A 179 -1.38 -7.97 -7.48
C ILE A 179 -0.52 -7.84 -8.74
N THR A 180 0.55 -7.04 -8.67
CA THR A 180 1.34 -6.60 -9.82
C THR A 180 2.68 -7.33 -9.96
N GLU A 181 3.14 -7.92 -8.87
CA GLU A 181 4.45 -8.54 -8.70
C GLU A 181 4.77 -9.60 -9.78
N PRO A 182 3.83 -10.48 -10.19
CA PRO A 182 4.12 -11.45 -11.25
C PRO A 182 4.51 -10.82 -12.59
N ILE A 183 4.03 -9.61 -12.89
CA ILE A 183 4.40 -8.85 -14.10
C ILE A 183 5.66 -8.04 -13.82
N GLU A 184 5.67 -7.24 -12.75
CA GLU A 184 6.77 -6.34 -12.42
C GLU A 184 8.10 -7.08 -12.27
N PHE A 185 8.11 -8.25 -11.64
CA PHE A 185 9.32 -9.03 -11.42
C PHE A 185 9.88 -9.63 -12.71
N SER A 186 9.10 -9.72 -13.78
CA SER A 186 9.56 -10.22 -15.08
C SER A 186 10.53 -9.26 -15.78
N PHE A 187 10.45 -7.95 -15.50
CA PHE A 187 11.29 -6.94 -16.16
C PHE A 187 12.07 -6.05 -15.20
N MET A 188 11.69 -5.95 -13.92
CA MET A 188 12.35 -5.05 -12.96
C MET A 188 13.86 -5.25 -12.85
N PHE A 189 14.33 -6.50 -12.87
CA PHE A 189 15.76 -6.84 -12.78
C PHE A 189 16.46 -6.89 -14.14
N VAL A 190 15.69 -7.10 -15.22
CA VAL A 190 16.23 -7.29 -16.58
C VAL A 190 16.32 -5.96 -17.33
N ALA A 191 15.35 -5.07 -17.11
CA ALA A 191 15.24 -3.74 -17.71
C ALA A 191 14.94 -2.68 -16.63
N PRO A 192 15.93 -2.30 -15.80
CA PRO A 192 15.71 -1.34 -14.71
C PRO A 192 15.19 0.03 -15.17
N ILE A 193 15.60 0.48 -16.37
CA ILE A 193 15.10 1.74 -16.95
C ILE A 193 13.59 1.65 -17.22
N LEU A 194 13.10 0.53 -17.76
CA LEU A 194 11.68 0.29 -17.97
C LEU A 194 10.91 0.30 -16.64
N TYR A 195 11.53 -0.22 -15.57
CA TYR A 195 10.97 -0.16 -14.23
C TYR A 195 10.85 1.25 -13.66
N VAL A 196 11.85 2.10 -13.89
CA VAL A 196 11.77 3.52 -13.50
C VAL A 196 10.67 4.23 -14.27
N ILE A 197 10.53 3.97 -15.58
CA ILE A 197 9.44 4.53 -16.39
C ILE A 197 8.09 4.07 -15.87
N HIS A 198 7.94 2.76 -15.58
CA HIS A 198 6.76 2.20 -14.95
C HIS A 198 6.44 2.90 -13.61
N ALA A 199 7.44 3.14 -12.75
CA ALA A 199 7.25 3.85 -11.50
C ALA A 199 6.74 5.29 -11.70
N ILE A 200 7.28 6.01 -12.69
CA ILE A 200 6.82 7.36 -13.06
C ILE A 200 5.37 7.31 -13.55
N LEU A 201 5.05 6.37 -14.43
CA LEU A 201 3.69 6.19 -14.94
C LEU A 201 2.73 5.81 -13.79
N ALA A 202 3.10 4.89 -12.90
CA ALA A 202 2.27 4.57 -11.73
C ALA A 202 2.03 5.83 -10.86
N GLY A 203 3.07 6.64 -10.63
CA GLY A 203 2.96 7.94 -9.96
C GLY A 203 1.97 8.88 -10.65
N LEU A 204 2.05 9.03 -11.97
CA LEU A 204 1.18 9.93 -12.75
C LEU A 204 -0.30 9.50 -12.78
N ALA A 205 -0.59 8.22 -12.57
CA ALA A 205 -1.96 7.71 -12.58
C ALA A 205 -2.84 8.37 -11.49
N PHE A 206 -2.27 8.65 -10.31
CA PHE A 206 -3.02 9.26 -9.20
C PHE A 206 -3.39 10.73 -9.47
N PRO A 207 -2.45 11.64 -9.85
CA PRO A 207 -2.77 12.97 -10.33
C PRO A 207 -3.84 12.99 -11.42
N ILE A 208 -3.77 12.09 -12.40
CA ILE A 208 -4.75 12.01 -13.48
C ILE A 208 -6.16 11.77 -12.94
N CYS A 209 -6.33 10.75 -12.08
CA CYS A 209 -7.62 10.47 -11.46
C CYS A 209 -8.11 11.65 -10.61
N ILE A 210 -7.24 12.25 -9.79
CA ILE A 210 -7.60 13.38 -8.92
C ILE A 210 -8.05 14.59 -9.76
N LEU A 211 -7.30 14.96 -10.80
CA LEU A 211 -7.60 16.11 -11.66
C LEU A 211 -8.88 15.90 -12.48
N LEU A 212 -9.14 14.66 -12.92
CA LEU A 212 -10.38 14.32 -13.60
C LEU A 212 -11.56 14.13 -12.63
N GLY A 213 -11.34 14.17 -11.32
CA GLY A 213 -12.35 13.92 -10.30
C GLY A 213 -12.88 12.48 -10.30
N MET A 214 -12.07 11.54 -10.78
CA MET A 214 -12.34 10.11 -10.74
C MET A 214 -12.00 9.59 -9.36
N ARG A 215 -12.97 8.99 -8.67
CA ARG A 215 -12.77 8.36 -7.37
C ARG A 215 -13.49 7.02 -7.30
N ASP A 216 -12.87 6.12 -6.60
CA ASP A 216 -13.39 4.80 -6.27
C ASP A 216 -12.62 4.20 -5.09
N GLY A 217 -13.24 3.24 -4.40
CA GLY A 217 -12.72 2.66 -3.18
C GLY A 217 -11.79 1.49 -3.42
N THR A 218 -10.81 1.31 -2.55
CA THR A 218 -9.95 0.13 -2.52
C THR A 218 -9.86 -0.42 -1.10
N SER A 219 -9.67 -1.73 -0.98
CA SER A 219 -9.40 -2.40 0.30
C SER A 219 -8.01 -3.02 0.34
N PHE A 220 -7.49 -3.44 -0.82
CA PHE A 220 -6.27 -4.21 -0.91
C PHE A 220 -5.32 -3.64 -1.97
N SER A 221 -5.63 -3.86 -3.26
CA SER A 221 -4.67 -3.56 -4.33
C SER A 221 -5.30 -3.01 -5.60
N HIS A 222 -6.55 -2.52 -5.58
CA HIS A 222 -7.14 -1.81 -6.73
C HIS A 222 -7.32 -2.72 -7.97
N GLY A 223 -7.74 -3.97 -7.75
CA GLY A 223 -8.19 -4.86 -8.82
C GLY A 223 -9.68 -4.67 -9.16
N LEU A 224 -10.16 -5.35 -10.19
CA LEU A 224 -11.56 -5.32 -10.62
C LEU A 224 -12.53 -5.68 -9.48
N ILE A 225 -12.14 -6.59 -8.58
CA ILE A 225 -12.99 -6.96 -7.44
C ILE A 225 -13.21 -5.76 -6.52
N ASP A 226 -12.14 -5.03 -6.15
CA ASP A 226 -12.25 -3.78 -5.39
C ASP A 226 -13.11 -2.77 -6.15
N PHE A 227 -12.84 -2.59 -7.45
CA PHE A 227 -13.53 -1.62 -8.32
C PHE A 227 -15.05 -1.82 -8.35
N ILE A 228 -15.50 -3.08 -8.38
CA ILE A 228 -16.93 -3.39 -8.41
C ILE A 228 -17.52 -3.27 -7.00
N VAL A 229 -16.91 -3.92 -6.02
CA VAL A 229 -17.47 -4.08 -4.67
C VAL A 229 -17.47 -2.77 -3.88
N LEU A 230 -16.52 -1.87 -4.13
CA LEU A 230 -16.33 -0.64 -3.37
C LEU A 230 -16.77 0.62 -4.13
N SER A 231 -17.54 0.44 -5.21
CA SER A 231 -18.06 1.52 -6.06
C SER A 231 -19.16 2.38 -5.43
N GLY A 232 -19.65 2.04 -4.23
CA GLY A 232 -20.81 2.68 -3.61
C GLY A 232 -20.71 4.20 -3.41
N ASN A 233 -19.51 4.73 -3.16
CA ASN A 233 -19.23 6.17 -2.99
C ASN A 233 -18.41 6.75 -4.16
N SER A 234 -18.36 6.04 -5.29
CA SER A 234 -17.51 6.40 -6.43
C SER A 234 -18.00 7.65 -7.15
N SER A 235 -17.12 8.28 -7.93
CA SER A 235 -17.47 9.37 -8.84
C SER A 235 -16.78 9.19 -10.17
N LYS A 236 -17.53 9.43 -11.24
CA LYS A 236 -17.09 9.30 -12.63
C LYS A 236 -16.47 7.93 -12.95
N LEU A 237 -17.06 6.86 -12.39
CA LEU A 237 -16.63 5.47 -12.60
C LEU A 237 -16.52 5.10 -14.10
N TRP A 238 -17.40 5.67 -14.93
CA TRP A 238 -17.43 5.49 -16.39
C TRP A 238 -16.17 6.02 -17.11
N LEU A 239 -15.37 6.90 -16.49
CA LEU A 239 -14.12 7.38 -17.06
C LEU A 239 -12.97 6.35 -16.92
N PHE A 240 -13.04 5.42 -15.96
CA PHE A 240 -11.95 4.47 -15.73
C PHE A 240 -11.66 3.58 -16.94
N PRO A 241 -12.66 2.98 -17.63
CA PRO A 241 -12.39 2.27 -18.87
C PRO A 241 -11.78 3.14 -19.97
N ILE A 242 -12.25 4.38 -20.12
CA ILE A 242 -11.79 5.29 -21.19
C ILE A 242 -10.34 5.70 -20.96
N VAL A 243 -10.05 6.27 -19.79
CA VAL A 243 -8.71 6.71 -19.40
C VAL A 243 -7.78 5.51 -19.25
N GLY A 244 -8.28 4.40 -18.72
CA GLY A 244 -7.57 3.14 -18.59
C GLY A 244 -7.10 2.58 -19.94
N ILE A 245 -7.96 2.59 -20.97
CA ILE A 245 -7.56 2.18 -22.33
C ILE A 245 -6.47 3.11 -22.88
N CYS A 246 -6.58 4.43 -22.71
CA CYS A 246 -5.49 5.34 -23.07
C CYS A 246 -4.19 5.01 -22.33
N TYR A 247 -4.28 4.64 -21.04
CA TYR A 247 -3.15 4.21 -20.24
C TYR A 247 -2.54 2.90 -20.74
N ALA A 248 -3.37 1.92 -21.10
CA ALA A 248 -2.94 0.65 -21.69
C ALA A 248 -2.16 0.87 -22.99
N ILE A 249 -2.61 1.80 -23.85
CA ILE A 249 -1.90 2.13 -25.09
C ILE A 249 -0.50 2.67 -24.79
N VAL A 250 -0.39 3.62 -23.85
CA VAL A 250 0.90 4.19 -23.43
C VAL A 250 1.83 3.11 -22.89
N TYR A 251 1.33 2.25 -22.00
CA TYR A 251 2.10 1.14 -21.43
C TYR A 251 2.54 0.14 -22.50
N TYR A 252 1.64 -0.23 -23.40
CA TYR A 252 1.93 -1.16 -24.47
C TYR A 252 3.06 -0.63 -25.36
N VAL A 253 2.92 0.61 -25.86
CA VAL A 253 3.91 1.22 -26.76
C VAL A 253 5.29 1.34 -26.10
N ILE A 254 5.35 1.73 -24.83
CA ILE A 254 6.61 1.85 -24.08
C ILE A 254 7.24 0.48 -23.81
N SER A 255 6.42 -0.55 -23.59
CA SER A 255 6.87 -1.91 -23.26
C SER A 255 7.26 -2.74 -24.49
N VAL A 256 6.95 -2.28 -25.70
CA VAL A 256 7.46 -2.84 -26.94
C VAL A 256 8.86 -2.27 -27.17
N CYS A 257 9.89 -3.06 -26.80
CA CYS A 257 11.30 -2.82 -27.10
C CYS A 257 11.88 -4.05 -27.78
#